data_AF-A0A661AIH1-F1
#
_entry.id   AF-A0A661AIH1-F1
#
_cell.length_a   1.000
_cell.length_b   1.000
_cell.length_c   1.000
_cell.angle_alpha   90.00
_cell.angle_beta   90.00
_cell.angle_gamma   90.00
#
_symmetry.space_group_name_H-M   'P 1'
#
loop_
_entity.id
_entity.type
_entity.pdbx_description
1 polymer ?
#
loop_
_entity_poly.entity_id
_entity_poly.type
_entity_poly.pdbx_seq_one_letter_code
_entity_poly.pdbx_strand_id
1 'polypeptide(L)' 'WTYPQKVQVPERFRRYLWDYGDYAQLERLITRVLRYGDFEEIREIYEKYPEETLAMRYPDVKRGVRFWIRRWHERKDG' A
#
# COMPACT_ATOMS: atom_id res chain seq x y z
N TRP A 1 -1.64 14.30 3.35
CA TRP A 1 -1.32 14.41 1.92
C TRP A 1 -2.19 13.39 1.22
N THR A 2 -3.12 13.86 0.39
CA THR A 2 -3.93 12.99 -0.46
C THR A 2 -3.12 12.74 -1.73
N TYR A 3 -2.96 11.50 -2.17
CA TYR A 3 -2.30 11.20 -3.45
C TYR A 3 -3.39 11.17 -4.55
N PRO A 4 -3.59 12.25 -5.33
CA PRO A 4 -4.72 12.35 -6.26
C PRO A 4 -4.53 11.46 -7.50
N GLN A 5 -3.34 10.86 -7.68
CA GLN A 5 -3.04 10.06 -8.84
C GLN A 5 -3.94 8.82 -8.90
N LYS A 6 -4.53 8.59 -10.08
CA LYS A 6 -5.23 7.35 -10.41
C LYS A 6 -4.23 6.40 -11.03
N VAL A 7 -4.25 5.15 -10.57
CA VAL A 7 -3.42 4.08 -11.10
C VAL A 7 -4.32 2.96 -11.60
N GLN A 8 -3.85 2.25 -12.62
CA GLN A 8 -4.49 1.00 -13.01
C GLN A 8 -4.39 0.01 -11.85
N VAL A 9 -5.50 -0.63 -11.50
CA VAL A 9 -5.56 -1.60 -10.41
C VAL A 9 -4.88 -2.89 -10.87
N PRO A 10 -3.77 -3.32 -10.24
CA PRO A 10 -3.17 -4.60 -10.56
C PRO A 10 -4.13 -5.73 -10.23
N GLU A 11 -4.18 -6.77 -11.08
CA GLU A 11 -5.10 -7.91 -10.93
C GLU A 11 -5.05 -8.51 -9.53
N ARG A 12 -3.83 -8.69 -9.00
CA ARG A 12 -3.57 -9.22 -7.66
C ARG A 12 -4.31 -8.46 -6.55
N PHE A 13 -4.53 -7.16 -6.72
CA PHE A 13 -5.16 -6.31 -5.71
C PHE A 13 -6.63 -6.00 -6.00
N ARG A 14 -7.21 -6.50 -7.10
CA ARG A 14 -8.62 -6.26 -7.47
C ARG A 14 -9.59 -6.68 -6.36
N ARG A 15 -9.29 -7.77 -5.64
CA ARG A 15 -10.12 -8.23 -4.50
C ARG A 15 -10.30 -7.17 -3.41
N TYR A 16 -9.35 -6.26 -3.27
CA TYR A 16 -9.41 -5.18 -2.29
C TYR A 16 -10.14 -3.95 -2.80
N LEU A 17 -10.39 -3.83 -4.10
CA LEU A 17 -10.95 -2.65 -4.76
C LEU A 17 -12.20 -3.02 -5.57
N TRP A 18 -13.01 -3.96 -5.05
CA TRP A 18 -14.21 -4.47 -5.73
C TRP A 18 -15.26 -3.40 -6.11
N ASP A 19 -15.23 -2.25 -5.44
CA ASP A 19 -16.06 -1.06 -5.70
C ASP A 19 -15.46 -0.12 -6.75
N TYR A 20 -14.26 -0.41 -7.26
CA TYR A 20 -13.60 0.31 -8.34
C TYR A 20 -13.59 -0.54 -9.62
N GLY A 21 -13.60 0.14 -10.77
CA GLY A 21 -13.31 -0.49 -12.06
C GLY A 21 -11.80 -0.70 -12.25
N ASP A 22 -11.30 -0.49 -13.46
CA ASP A 22 -9.89 -0.73 -13.78
C ASP A 22 -8.91 0.29 -13.17
N TYR A 23 -9.41 1.40 -12.63
CA TYR A 23 -8.59 2.48 -12.08
C TYR A 23 -9.07 2.88 -10.67
N ALA A 24 -8.11 3.05 -9.76
CA ALA A 24 -8.36 3.53 -8.40
C ALA A 24 -7.39 4.65 -8.02
N GLN A 25 -7.75 5.46 -7.02
CA GLN A 25 -6.80 6.38 -6.40
C GLN A 25 -5.67 5.56 -5.76
N LEU A 26 -4.41 5.98 -5.96
CA LEU A 26 -3.27 5.26 -5.39
C LEU A 26 -3.39 5.11 -3.88
N GLU A 27 -3.82 6.17 -3.20
CA GLU A 27 -4.05 6.14 -1.76
C GLU A 27 -5.02 5.04 -1.33
N ARG A 28 -6.07 4.82 -2.12
CA ARG A 28 -7.05 3.75 -1.86
C ARG A 28 -6.46 2.38 -2.09
N LEU A 29 -5.71 2.19 -3.18
CA LEU A 29 -5.00 0.95 -3.45
C LEU A 29 -4.07 0.60 -2.29
N ILE A 30 -3.14 1.50 -1.96
CA ILE A 30 -2.16 1.29 -0.90
C ILE A 30 -2.86 1.01 0.43
N THR A 31 -3.79 1.87 0.85
CA THR A 31 -4.46 1.74 2.15
C THR A 31 -5.19 0.41 2.29
N ARG A 32 -5.87 -0.05 1.24
CA ARG A 32 -6.63 -1.31 1.31
C ARG A 32 -5.71 -2.52 1.29
N VAL A 33 -4.64 -2.52 0.51
CA VAL A 33 -3.64 -3.59 0.55
C VAL A 33 -2.94 -3.63 1.91
N LEU A 34 -2.57 -2.49 2.50
CA LEU A 34 -1.95 -2.48 3.84
C LEU A 34 -2.90 -2.90 4.97
N ARG A 35 -4.21 -2.73 4.78
CA ARG A 35 -5.23 -3.11 5.77
C ARG A 35 -5.63 -4.58 5.68
N TYR A 36 -5.77 -5.11 4.47
CA TYR A 36 -6.38 -6.42 4.21
C TYR A 36 -5.46 -7.42 3.49
N GLY A 37 -4.33 -6.95 2.96
CA GLY A 37 -3.30 -7.75 2.31
C GLY A 37 -2.67 -8.78 3.22
N ASP A 38 -2.23 -9.88 2.63
CA ASP A 38 -1.26 -10.76 3.28
C ASP A 38 0.15 -10.14 3.26
N PHE A 39 1.10 -10.83 3.88
CA PHE A 39 2.47 -10.32 4.02
C PHE A 39 3.15 -10.10 2.66
N GLU A 40 2.91 -10.95 1.67
CA GLU A 40 3.52 -10.84 0.36
C GLU A 40 2.95 -9.67 -0.43
N GLU A 41 1.63 -9.49 -0.39
CA GLU A 41 0.97 -8.36 -1.04
C GLU A 41 1.36 -7.02 -0.43
N ILE A 42 1.51 -6.98 0.89
CA ILE A 42 2.00 -5.81 1.62
C ILE A 42 3.44 -5.48 1.22
N ARG A 43 4.27 -6.51 1.03
CA ARG A 43 5.62 -6.32 0.54
C ARG A 43 5.64 -5.81 -0.91
N GLU A 44 4.83 -6.41 -1.78
CA GLU A 44 4.74 -6.02 -3.18
C GLU A 44 4.27 -4.57 -3.35
N ILE A 45 3.25 -4.14 -2.59
CA ILE A 45 2.77 -2.76 -2.67
C ILE A 45 3.81 -1.76 -2.14
N TYR A 46 4.57 -2.14 -1.10
CA TYR A 46 5.69 -1.35 -0.60
C TYR A 46 6.82 -1.24 -1.61
N GLU A 47 7.19 -2.34 -2.27
CA GLU A 47 8.24 -2.33 -3.29
C GLU A 47 7.86 -1.46 -4.49
N LYS A 48 6.56 -1.43 -4.85
CA LYS A 48 6.03 -0.61 -5.94
C LYS A 48 5.90 0.88 -5.60
N TYR A 49 5.56 1.20 -4.35
CA TYR A 49 5.28 2.58 -3.90
C TYR A 49 5.90 2.86 -2.51
N PRO A 50 7.25 2.83 -2.39
CA PRO A 50 7.92 2.91 -1.09
C PRO A 50 7.70 4.26 -0.39
N GLU A 51 7.79 5.37 -1.13
CA GLU A 51 7.61 6.72 -0.57
C GLU A 51 6.16 6.95 -0.13
N GLU A 52 5.20 6.55 -0.96
CA GLU A 52 3.78 6.73 -0.67
C GLU A 52 3.32 5.84 0.48
N THR A 53 3.87 4.63 0.58
CA THR A 53 3.58 3.75 1.71
C THR A 53 4.12 4.29 3.04
N LEU A 54 5.21 5.07 3.05
CA LEU A 54 5.76 5.70 4.26
C LEU A 54 5.09 7.02 4.63
N ALA A 55 4.76 7.84 3.63
CA ALA A 55 4.20 9.17 3.84
C ALA A 55 2.77 9.13 4.42
N MET A 56 2.06 8.01 4.23
CA MET A 56 0.70 7.86 4.70
C MET A 56 0.64 7.56 6.20
N ARG A 57 -0.18 8.36 6.89
CA ARG A 57 -0.50 8.16 8.30
C ARG A 57 -1.70 7.22 8.41
N TYR A 58 -1.45 5.96 8.74
CA TYR A 58 -2.50 4.96 8.85
C TYR A 58 -2.88 4.67 10.30
N PRO A 59 -3.98 5.25 10.82
CA PRO A 59 -4.49 4.88 12.14
C PRO A 59 -4.92 3.40 12.18
N ASP A 60 -5.47 2.88 11.08
CA ASP A 60 -6.11 1.56 11.02
C ASP A 60 -5.19 0.41 10.55
N VAL A 61 -3.95 0.70 10.16
CA VAL A 61 -3.00 -0.35 9.75
C VAL A 61 -2.47 -1.09 10.99
N LYS A 62 -2.27 -2.40 10.87
CA LYS A 62 -1.76 -3.22 11.98
C LYS A 62 -0.34 -2.78 12.37
N ARG A 63 -0.02 -2.81 13.67
CA ARG A 63 1.33 -2.46 14.19
C ARG A 63 2.44 -3.25 13.49
N GLY A 64 2.24 -4.54 13.25
CA GLY A 64 3.22 -5.41 12.56
C GLY A 64 3.50 -4.97 11.12
N VAL A 65 2.49 -4.49 10.40
CA VAL A 65 2.66 -3.97 9.03
C VAL A 65 3.52 -2.70 9.04
N ARG A 66 3.25 -1.78 9.96
CA ARG A 66 4.08 -0.57 10.13
C ARG A 66 5.53 -0.90 10.47
N PHE A 67 5.76 -1.90 11.31
CA PHE A 67 7.10 -2.37 11.64
C PHE A 67 7.86 -2.82 10.39
N TRP A 68 7.22 -3.63 9.53
CA TRP A 68 7.86 -4.13 8.32
C TRP A 68 8.12 -3.06 7.27
N ILE A 69 7.18 -2.16 7.02
CA ILE A 69 7.37 -1.02 6.10
C ILE A 69 8.59 -0.20 6.51
N ARG A 70 8.68 0.14 7.81
CA ARG A 70 9.82 0.88 8.36
C ARG A 70 11.12 0.09 8.21
N ARG A 71 11.12 -1.19 8.58
CA ARG A 71 12.30 -2.06 8.51
C ARG A 71 12.81 -2.25 7.08
N TRP A 72 11.91 -2.35 6.10
CA TRP A 72 12.30 -2.47 4.70
C TRP A 72 12.93 -1.17 4.18
N HIS A 73 12.43 -0.02 4.60
CA HIS A 73 13.02 1.26 4.22
C HIS A 73 14.40 1.47 4.85
N GLU A 74 14.54 1.22 6.14
CA GLU A 74 15.83 1.31 6.85
C GLU A 74 16.91 0.41 6.23
N ARG A 75 16.51 -0.70 5.56
CA ARG A 75 17.43 -1.60 4.84
C ARG A 75 17.74 -1.16 3.41
N LYS A 76 16.95 -0.26 2.81
CA LYS A 76 17.24 0.28 1.47
C LYS A 76 18.28 1.41 1.53
N ASP A 77 18.32 2.14 2.64
CA ASP A 77 19.20 3.30 2.84
C ASP A 77 20.56 2.97 3.46
N GLY A 78 20.80 1.70 3.85
CA GLY A 78 22.03 1.22 4.48
C GLY A 78 22.72 0.14 3.67
#